data_AF-V8C6U9-F1
#
_entry.id   AF-V8C6U9-F1
#
_cell.length_a   1.000
_cell.length_b   1.000
_cell.length_c   1.000
_cell.angle_alpha   90.00
_cell.angle_beta   90.00
_cell.angle_gamma   90.00
#
_symmetry.space_group_name_H-M   'P 1'
#
loop_
_entity.id
_entity.type
_entity.pdbx_description
1 polymer ?
#
loop_
_entity_poly.entity_id
_entity_poly.type
_entity_poly.pdbx_seq_one_letter_code
_entity_poly.pdbx_strand_id
1 'polypeptide(L)'
;MKKFALSFLLGFFLIPSLAQSATKTTPKNPIKATLYVVESIADSKVSASFGVVENLSDEIITLNAAFSDISNATELHQSIKKADGTSQMQKVDSLQIPPKSSLQLKPNSFHIMFIGLRTPLKAGESAQLTLSTDKSNTTLQVPIIARKDLDKHLQNLGITDLADSHSQEHSHHH
;
A
#
# COMPACT_ATOMS: atom_id res chain seq x y z
N MET A 1 -84.24 9.59 28.78
CA MET A 1 -83.31 9.66 29.93
C MET A 1 -82.22 8.62 29.75
N LYS A 2 -80.98 8.97 30.10
CA LYS A 2 -79.73 8.18 30.16
C LYS A 2 -78.77 8.38 28.98
N LYS A 3 -77.60 8.89 29.38
CA LYS A 3 -76.40 9.31 28.67
C LYS A 3 -75.58 8.07 28.29
N PHE A 4 -74.66 8.16 27.31
CA PHE A 4 -73.23 7.84 27.47
C PHE A 4 -72.48 8.04 26.14
N ALA A 5 -71.52 8.95 26.16
CA ALA A 5 -70.47 9.10 25.17
C ALA A 5 -69.33 8.12 25.49
N LEU A 6 -68.64 7.59 24.48
CA LEU A 6 -67.24 7.18 24.65
C LEU A 6 -66.50 7.15 23.30
N SER A 7 -65.64 8.14 23.11
CA SER A 7 -64.62 8.20 22.07
C SER A 7 -63.64 7.04 22.19
N PHE A 8 -63.29 6.41 21.07
CA PHE A 8 -62.13 5.52 20.98
C PHE A 8 -61.08 6.19 20.09
N LEU A 9 -60.12 6.84 20.74
CA LEU A 9 -58.98 7.51 20.13
C LEU A 9 -57.88 6.45 19.97
N LEU A 10 -57.70 5.93 18.76
CA LEU A 10 -56.69 4.92 18.46
C LEU A 10 -55.31 5.59 18.46
N GLY A 11 -54.58 5.43 19.57
CA GLY A 11 -53.24 5.96 19.76
C GLY A 11 -52.23 5.30 18.81
N PHE A 12 -51.68 6.09 17.89
CA PHE A 12 -50.56 5.70 17.06
C PHE A 12 -49.28 5.71 17.93
N PHE A 13 -48.81 4.52 18.33
CA PHE A 13 -47.58 4.38 19.11
C PHE A 13 -46.39 4.67 18.18
N LEU A 14 -45.87 5.90 18.26
CA LEU A 14 -44.66 6.32 17.56
C LEU A 14 -43.47 5.63 18.25
N ILE A 15 -42.95 4.56 17.66
CA ILE A 15 -41.73 3.90 18.15
C ILE A 15 -40.54 4.81 17.80
N PRO A 16 -39.81 5.36 18.77
CA PRO A 16 -38.59 6.10 18.47
C PRO A 16 -37.52 5.10 18.01
N SER A 17 -37.20 5.13 16.71
CA SER A 17 -36.07 4.39 16.16
C SER A 17 -34.80 4.98 16.74
N LEU A 18 -34.15 4.22 17.64
CA LEU A 18 -32.85 4.56 18.19
C LEU A 18 -31.82 4.34 17.08
N ALA A 19 -31.54 5.38 16.30
CA ALA A 19 -30.43 5.39 15.37
C ALA A 19 -29.13 5.29 16.17
N GLN A 20 -28.62 4.06 16.32
CA GLN A 20 -27.28 3.82 16.84
C GLN A 20 -26.29 4.43 15.85
N SER A 21 -25.84 5.64 16.18
CA SER A 21 -24.67 6.23 15.55
C SER A 21 -23.48 5.35 15.92
N ALA A 22 -23.10 4.45 15.03
CA ALA A 22 -21.85 3.73 15.15
C ALA A 22 -20.73 4.77 15.14
N THR A 23 -20.10 4.98 16.30
CA THR A 23 -18.88 5.76 16.39
C THR A 23 -17.81 4.99 15.62
N LYS A 24 -17.60 5.41 14.37
CA LYS A 24 -16.54 4.91 13.51
C LYS A 24 -15.21 5.23 14.18
N THR A 25 -14.66 4.23 14.86
CA THR A 25 -13.35 4.31 15.50
C THR A 25 -12.31 4.39 14.39
N THR A 26 -11.96 5.61 13.97
CA THR A 26 -10.87 5.83 13.02
C THR A 26 -9.58 5.35 13.69
N PRO A 27 -8.93 4.28 13.19
CA PRO A 27 -7.63 3.89 13.73
C PRO A 27 -6.67 5.08 13.63
N LYS A 28 -5.87 5.30 14.68
CA LYS A 28 -4.88 6.40 14.78
C LYS A 28 -3.96 6.48 13.56
N ASN A 29 -3.83 5.38 12.82
CA ASN A 29 -3.22 5.34 11.52
C ASN A 29 -4.12 4.57 10.54
N PRO A 30 -4.63 5.18 9.47
CA PRO A 30 -5.63 4.56 8.62
C PRO A 30 -5.03 3.59 7.58
N ILE A 31 -3.70 3.45 7.55
CA ILE A 31 -3.00 2.46 6.73
C ILE A 31 -2.26 1.40 7.56
N LYS A 32 -2.17 0.19 7.01
CA LYS A 32 -1.26 -0.87 7.45
C LYS A 32 -0.36 -1.25 6.28
N ALA A 33 0.95 -1.20 6.47
CA ALA A 33 1.91 -1.49 5.42
C ALA A 33 2.79 -2.70 5.79
N THR A 34 2.93 -3.63 4.86
CA THR A 34 3.90 -4.73 4.93
C THR A 34 4.80 -4.64 3.71
N LEU A 35 6.03 -4.18 3.91
CA LEU A 35 6.97 -3.85 2.85
C LEU A 35 8.29 -4.60 3.02
N TYR A 36 9.03 -4.70 1.94
CA TYR A 36 10.38 -5.24 1.87
C TYR A 36 11.23 -4.31 1.01
N VAL A 37 12.45 -4.01 1.45
CA VAL A 37 13.46 -3.34 0.62
C VAL A 37 14.35 -4.41 0.00
N VAL A 38 14.69 -4.28 -1.27
CA VAL A 38 15.63 -5.21 -1.91
C VAL A 38 17.07 -4.79 -1.62
N GLU A 39 17.95 -5.74 -1.36
CA GLU A 39 19.38 -5.45 -1.28
C GLU A 39 19.90 -4.74 -2.54
N SER A 40 20.93 -3.91 -2.40
CA SER A 40 21.52 -3.22 -3.54
C SER A 40 22.43 -4.17 -4.32
N ILE A 41 22.39 -4.10 -5.64
CA ILE A 41 23.33 -4.84 -6.49
C ILE A 41 24.68 -4.12 -6.45
N ALA A 42 25.69 -4.70 -5.78
CA ALA A 42 27.05 -4.17 -5.71
C ALA A 42 27.10 -2.63 -5.55
N ASP A 43 27.77 -1.92 -6.45
CA ASP A 43 27.95 -0.46 -6.42
C ASP A 43 26.71 0.34 -6.90
N SER A 44 25.57 -0.32 -7.11
CA SER A 44 24.32 0.34 -7.50
C SER A 44 23.93 1.40 -6.47
N LYS A 45 23.66 2.60 -6.96
CA LYS A 45 23.10 3.71 -6.17
C LYS A 45 21.57 3.71 -6.14
N VAL A 46 20.94 2.64 -6.61
CA VAL A 46 19.48 2.49 -6.62
C VAL A 46 19.03 1.17 -6.00
N SER A 47 17.89 1.21 -5.33
CA SER A 47 17.12 0.04 -4.92
C SER A 47 15.61 0.37 -4.94
N ALA A 48 14.77 -0.60 -4.62
CA ALA A 48 13.32 -0.43 -4.55
C ALA A 48 12.73 -1.16 -3.34
N SER A 49 11.53 -0.71 -2.93
CA SER A 49 10.67 -1.39 -1.97
C SER A 49 9.37 -1.86 -2.63
N PHE A 50 8.96 -3.07 -2.23
CA PHE A 50 7.77 -3.78 -2.70
C PHE A 50 6.98 -4.33 -1.51
N GLY A 51 5.71 -4.68 -1.71
CA GLY A 51 4.82 -5.22 -0.69
C GLY A 51 3.40 -4.72 -0.83
N VAL A 52 2.71 -4.52 0.29
CA VAL A 52 1.30 -4.11 0.32
C VAL A 52 1.09 -2.94 1.27
N VAL A 53 0.29 -1.97 0.84
CA VAL A 53 -0.27 -0.91 1.69
C VAL A 53 -1.78 -1.04 1.71
N GLU A 54 -2.33 -1.38 2.87
CA GLU A 54 -3.76 -1.61 3.10
C GLU A 54 -4.40 -0.32 3.65
N ASN A 55 -5.51 0.12 3.04
CA ASN A 55 -6.36 1.18 3.57
C ASN A 55 -7.44 0.56 4.46
N LEU A 56 -7.35 0.80 5.77
CA LEU A 56 -8.26 0.26 6.78
C LEU A 56 -9.47 1.17 7.03
N SER A 57 -9.49 2.36 6.44
CA SER A 57 -10.57 3.34 6.60
C SER A 57 -11.74 3.08 5.62
N ASP A 58 -12.84 3.84 5.78
CA ASP A 58 -13.92 3.85 4.78
C ASP A 58 -13.83 5.06 3.83
N GLU A 59 -12.68 5.74 3.78
CA GLU A 59 -12.41 6.86 2.88
C GLU A 59 -11.28 6.52 1.92
N ILE A 60 -11.19 7.21 0.78
CA ILE A 60 -10.01 7.12 -0.08
C ILE A 60 -8.83 7.70 0.69
N ILE A 61 -7.68 7.02 0.64
CA ILE A 61 -6.40 7.53 1.14
C ILE A 61 -5.49 7.78 -0.05
N THR A 62 -4.78 8.90 -0.04
CA THR A 62 -3.79 9.22 -1.07
C THR A 62 -2.40 9.12 -0.47
N LEU A 63 -1.59 8.18 -0.95
CA LEU A 63 -0.17 8.10 -0.66
C LEU A 63 0.56 9.13 -1.53
N ASN A 64 1.05 10.20 -0.91
CA ASN A 64 1.66 11.34 -1.60
C ASN A 64 3.18 11.19 -1.73
N ALA A 65 3.83 10.56 -0.75
CA ALA A 65 5.28 10.44 -0.74
C ALA A 65 5.76 9.28 0.12
N ALA A 66 7.02 8.93 -0.06
CA ALA A 66 7.77 8.09 0.84
C ALA A 66 9.11 8.77 1.15
N PHE A 67 9.64 8.55 2.35
CA PHE A 67 10.90 9.12 2.81
C PHE A 67 11.75 8.06 3.52
N SER A 68 13.06 8.07 3.29
CA SER A 68 14.01 7.23 3.99
C SER A 68 15.36 7.93 4.09
N ASP A 69 16.10 7.65 5.16
CA ASP A 69 17.44 8.18 5.40
C ASP A 69 18.52 7.41 4.61
N ILE A 70 18.21 6.21 4.11
CA ILE A 70 19.16 5.35 3.38
C ILE A 70 19.57 5.91 2.01
N SER A 71 18.82 6.88 1.46
CA SER A 71 19.02 7.44 0.13
C SER A 71 18.93 8.96 0.09
N ASN A 72 19.34 9.56 -1.03
CA ASN A 72 19.20 11.00 -1.26
C ASN A 72 17.77 11.38 -1.63
N ALA A 73 17.09 10.53 -2.38
CA ALA A 73 15.68 10.67 -2.70
C ALA A 73 14.95 9.34 -2.57
N THR A 74 13.67 9.41 -2.22
CA THR A 74 12.74 8.29 -2.17
C THR A 74 11.51 8.71 -2.96
N GLU A 75 11.12 7.93 -3.97
CA GLU A 75 10.10 8.33 -4.94
C GLU A 75 9.09 7.22 -5.19
N LEU A 76 7.84 7.58 -5.51
CA LEU A 76 6.83 6.64 -5.97
C LEU A 76 6.96 6.50 -7.49
N HIS A 77 7.04 5.28 -8.00
CA HIS A 77 7.24 4.99 -9.42
C HIS A 77 6.22 3.97 -9.91
N GLN A 78 5.91 4.04 -11.20
CA GLN A 78 5.17 3.03 -11.95
C GLN A 78 6.04 2.50 -13.08
N SER A 79 6.03 1.19 -13.29
CA SER A 79 6.56 0.60 -14.51
C SER A 79 5.48 0.58 -15.60
N ILE A 80 5.83 1.12 -16.77
CA ILE A 80 4.96 1.18 -17.95
C ILE A 80 5.63 0.38 -19.07
N LYS A 81 4.92 -0.61 -19.62
CA LYS A 81 5.36 -1.31 -20.84
C LYS A 81 5.10 -0.41 -22.05
N LYS A 82 6.14 -0.20 -22.87
CA LYS A 82 6.05 0.51 -24.14
C LYS A 82 5.64 -0.43 -25.27
N ALA A 83 5.21 0.16 -26.38
CA ALA A 83 4.82 -0.57 -27.59
C ALA A 83 5.97 -1.38 -28.22
N ASP A 84 7.23 -0.98 -27.96
CA ASP A 84 8.44 -1.68 -28.41
C ASP A 84 8.83 -2.86 -27.50
N GLY A 85 8.01 -3.18 -26.50
CA GLY A 85 8.28 -4.26 -25.53
C GLY A 85 9.22 -3.88 -24.38
N THR A 86 9.79 -2.66 -24.40
CA THR A 86 10.64 -2.19 -23.29
C THR A 86 9.79 -1.69 -22.12
N SER A 87 10.35 -1.72 -20.91
CA SER A 87 9.70 -1.15 -19.72
C SER A 87 10.37 0.17 -19.35
N GLN A 88 9.57 1.19 -19.06
CA GLN A 88 10.03 2.46 -18.52
C GLN A 88 9.48 2.64 -17.10
N MET A 89 10.37 3.03 -16.18
CA MET A 89 9.98 3.50 -14.86
C MET A 89 9.69 4.99 -14.94
N GLN A 90 8.53 5.39 -14.42
CA GLN A 90 8.08 6.76 -14.39
C GLN A 90 7.68 7.13 -12.97
N LYS A 91 8.20 8.25 -12.47
CA LYS A 91 7.76 8.83 -11.20
C LYS A 91 6.28 9.21 -11.26
N VAL A 92 5.56 8.92 -10.19
CA VAL A 92 4.19 9.36 -9.96
C VAL A 92 4.13 10.26 -8.72
N ASP A 93 3.27 11.26 -8.75
CA ASP A 93 3.15 12.22 -7.66
C ASP A 93 2.35 11.68 -6.47
N SER A 94 1.43 10.75 -6.72
CA SER A 94 0.65 10.10 -5.67
C SER A 94 -0.01 8.81 -6.15
N LEU A 95 -0.47 8.00 -5.20
CA LEU A 95 -1.23 6.78 -5.43
C LEU A 95 -2.47 6.76 -4.55
N GLN A 96 -3.65 6.58 -5.15
CA GLN A 96 -4.89 6.45 -4.41
C GLN A 96 -5.14 5.00 -3.99
N ILE A 97 -5.58 4.82 -2.75
CA ILE A 97 -5.94 3.54 -2.16
C ILE A 97 -7.42 3.63 -1.76
N PRO A 98 -8.34 2.97 -2.50
CA PRO A 98 -9.76 2.97 -2.17
C PRO A 98 -10.07 2.45 -0.75
N PRO A 99 -11.24 2.79 -0.19
CA PRO A 99 -11.70 2.27 1.10
C PRO A 99 -11.60 0.74 1.17
N LYS A 100 -11.15 0.20 2.31
CA LYS A 100 -11.07 -1.26 2.57
C LYS A 100 -10.35 -2.05 1.48
N SER A 101 -9.39 -1.44 0.81
CA SER A 101 -8.63 -2.04 -0.27
C SER A 101 -7.13 -1.96 -0.03
N SER A 102 -6.36 -2.56 -0.92
CA SER A 102 -4.92 -2.64 -0.81
C SER A 102 -4.25 -2.20 -2.09
N LEU A 103 -3.23 -1.37 -1.96
CA LEU A 103 -2.28 -1.05 -3.02
C LEU A 103 -1.15 -2.07 -2.98
N GLN A 104 -1.01 -2.83 -4.07
CA GLN A 104 0.11 -3.75 -4.24
C GLN A 104 1.27 -3.02 -4.92
N LEU A 105 2.43 -3.06 -4.27
CA LEU A 105 3.70 -2.59 -4.80
C LEU A 105 4.51 -3.81 -5.24
N LYS A 106 4.71 -3.98 -6.54
CA LYS A 106 5.34 -5.20 -7.08
C LYS A 106 6.17 -4.87 -8.33
N PRO A 107 7.11 -5.76 -8.71
CA PRO A 107 7.84 -5.63 -9.96
C PRO A 107 6.88 -5.41 -11.15
N ASN A 108 7.28 -4.55 -12.09
CA ASN A 108 6.52 -4.21 -13.29
C ASN A 108 5.15 -3.54 -13.02
N SER A 109 4.95 -3.01 -11.81
CA SER A 109 3.80 -2.19 -11.44
C SER A 109 4.28 -0.99 -10.62
N PHE A 110 3.52 -0.58 -9.61
CA PHE A 110 3.93 0.45 -8.66
C PHE A 110 5.03 -0.05 -7.71
N HIS A 111 5.95 0.82 -7.35
CA HIS A 111 7.01 0.55 -6.39
C HIS A 111 7.57 1.84 -5.80
N ILE A 112 8.26 1.74 -4.67
CA ILE A 112 8.97 2.86 -4.05
C ILE A 112 10.44 2.75 -4.45
N MET A 113 10.99 3.74 -5.13
CA MET A 113 12.37 3.75 -5.59
C MET A 113 13.25 4.59 -4.66
N PHE A 114 14.41 4.04 -4.29
CA PHE A 114 15.45 4.74 -3.54
C PHE A 114 16.56 5.16 -4.51
N ILE A 115 16.83 6.46 -4.59
CA ILE A 115 17.81 7.03 -5.52
C ILE A 115 18.94 7.69 -4.74
N GLY A 116 20.18 7.36 -5.12
CA GLY A 116 21.37 7.85 -4.44
C GLY A 116 21.58 7.19 -3.09
N LEU A 117 21.63 5.86 -3.06
CA LEU A 117 21.91 5.09 -1.83
C LEU A 117 23.21 5.58 -1.17
N ARG A 118 23.12 5.92 0.12
CA ARG A 118 24.25 6.41 0.92
C ARG A 118 25.26 5.30 1.20
N THR A 119 24.74 4.09 1.46
CA THR A 119 25.52 2.87 1.68
C THR A 119 24.89 1.72 0.89
N PRO A 120 25.68 0.69 0.52
CA PRO A 120 25.12 -0.56 0.00
C PRO A 120 24.14 -1.16 1.02
N LEU A 121 23.01 -1.66 0.55
CA LEU A 121 21.98 -2.31 1.37
C LEU A 121 22.24 -3.83 1.39
N LYS A 122 22.24 -4.45 2.56
CA LYS A 122 22.49 -5.89 2.71
C LYS A 122 21.27 -6.61 3.26
N ALA A 123 20.98 -7.79 2.71
CA ALA A 123 19.93 -8.65 3.22
C ALA A 123 20.13 -9.00 4.71
N GLY A 124 19.04 -9.02 5.47
CA GLY A 124 19.04 -9.24 6.92
C GLY A 124 19.12 -7.96 7.76
N GLU A 125 19.41 -6.82 7.14
CA GLU A 125 19.32 -5.50 7.78
C GLU A 125 17.88 -4.95 7.73
N SER A 126 17.67 -3.73 8.21
CA SER A 126 16.40 -3.02 8.11
C SER A 126 16.63 -1.54 7.81
N ALA A 127 15.68 -0.95 7.08
CA ALA A 127 15.67 0.46 6.75
C ALA A 127 14.43 1.13 7.33
N GLN A 128 14.58 2.37 7.81
CA GLN A 128 13.43 3.18 8.18
C GLN A 128 12.78 3.74 6.93
N LEU A 129 11.46 3.55 6.80
CA LEU A 129 10.66 4.12 5.73
C LEU A 129 9.47 4.86 6.33
N THR A 130 9.24 6.09 5.89
CA THR A 130 8.05 6.87 6.24
C THR A 130 7.16 7.00 5.02
N LEU A 131 5.94 6.49 5.10
CA LEU A 131 4.88 6.71 4.11
C LEU A 131 4.08 7.95 4.50
N SER A 132 3.98 8.92 3.61
CA SER A 132 3.21 10.14 3.82
C SER A 132 1.93 10.11 3.02
N THR A 133 0.81 10.15 3.74
CA THR A 133 -0.53 10.17 3.15
C THR A 133 -1.21 11.52 3.39
N ASP A 134 -2.36 11.73 2.76
CA ASP A 134 -3.24 12.88 3.03
C ASP A 134 -3.83 12.89 4.44
N LYS A 135 -3.77 11.77 5.19
CA LYS A 135 -4.31 11.64 6.54
C LYS A 135 -3.23 11.69 7.62
N SER A 136 -2.10 11.03 7.39
CA SER A 136 -1.03 10.86 8.38
C SER A 136 0.30 10.44 7.75
N ASN A 137 1.37 10.60 8.52
CA ASN A 137 2.66 9.98 8.25
C ASN A 137 2.80 8.68 9.04
N THR A 138 3.26 7.62 8.38
CA THR A 138 3.48 6.30 8.97
C THR A 138 4.94 5.92 8.83
N THR A 139 5.67 5.85 9.94
CA THR A 139 7.06 5.36 9.95
C THR A 139 7.09 3.90 10.35
N LEU A 140 7.81 3.09 9.58
CA LEU A 140 7.99 1.66 9.80
C LEU A 140 9.45 1.26 9.58
N GLN A 141 9.88 0.21 10.28
CA GLN A 141 11.13 -0.49 10.00
C GLN A 141 10.84 -1.56 8.97
N VAL A 142 11.52 -1.48 7.82
CA VAL A 142 11.30 -2.34 6.67
C VAL A 142 12.48 -3.27 6.52
N PRO A 143 12.30 -4.60 6.54
CA PRO A 143 13.39 -5.55 6.36
C PRO A 143 14.00 -5.41 4.96
N ILE A 144 15.33 -5.45 4.89
CA ILE A 144 16.07 -5.59 3.65
C ILE A 144 16.22 -7.09 3.37
N ILE A 145 15.75 -7.52 2.21
CA ILE A 145 15.76 -8.93 1.80
C ILE A 145 16.67 -9.15 0.60
N ALA A 146 17.13 -10.39 0.44
CA ALA A 146 17.90 -10.76 -0.73
C ALA A 146 17.01 -10.72 -1.97
N ARG A 147 17.57 -10.31 -3.11
CA ARG A 147 16.79 -10.17 -4.36
C ARG A 147 16.11 -11.48 -4.78
N LYS A 148 16.82 -12.59 -4.60
CA LYS A 148 16.31 -13.94 -4.89
C LYS A 148 15.09 -14.35 -4.05
N ASP A 149 14.89 -13.73 -2.89
CA ASP A 149 13.82 -14.08 -1.96
C ASP A 149 12.57 -13.18 -2.15
N LEU A 150 12.66 -12.15 -2.99
CA LEU A 150 11.58 -11.19 -3.22
C LEU A 150 10.26 -11.89 -3.59
N ASP A 151 10.30 -12.78 -4.58
CA ASP A 151 9.09 -13.43 -5.08
C ASP A 151 8.39 -14.26 -3.99
N LYS A 152 9.16 -14.97 -3.17
CA LYS A 152 8.65 -15.71 -2.01
C LYS A 152 7.96 -14.77 -1.01
N HIS A 153 8.60 -13.64 -0.69
CA HIS A 153 8.03 -12.66 0.23
C HIS A 153 6.73 -12.04 -0.30
N LEU A 154 6.66 -11.73 -1.60
CA LEU A 154 5.47 -11.16 -2.22
C LEU A 154 4.32 -12.18 -2.33
N GLN A 155 4.62 -13.45 -2.66
CA GLN A 155 3.62 -14.52 -2.66
C GLN A 155 2.99 -14.74 -1.29
N ASN A 156 3.78 -14.63 -0.21
CA ASN A 156 3.26 -14.71 1.16
C ASN A 156 2.31 -13.56 1.52
N LEU A 157 2.36 -12.45 0.78
CA LEU A 157 1.40 -11.34 0.89
C LEU A 157 0.20 -11.48 -0.07
N GLY A 158 0.09 -12.61 -0.78
CA GLY A 158 -0.98 -12.84 -1.76
C GLY A 158 -0.75 -12.17 -3.12
N ILE A 159 0.45 -11.65 -3.39
CA ILE A 159 0.83 -11.11 -4.70
C ILE A 159 1.41 -12.25 -5.54
N THR A 160 0.61 -12.83 -6.44
CA THR A 160 0.96 -14.04 -7.20
C THR A 160 1.26 -13.79 -8.67
N ASP A 161 0.86 -12.66 -9.22
CA ASP A 161 1.07 -12.26 -10.60
C ASP A 161 2.40 -11.48 -10.77
N LEU A 162 3.48 -12.14 -10.37
CA LEU A 162 4.86 -11.64 -10.44
C LEU A 162 5.52 -11.93 -11.81
N ALA A 163 4.79 -12.58 -12.72
CA ALA A 163 5.25 -13.08 -14.01
C ALA A 163 5.56 -11.94 -14.99
N ASP A 164 6.71 -11.32 -14.78
CA ASP A 164 7.53 -10.58 -15.74
C ASP A 164 8.99 -10.48 -15.23
N SER A 165 9.36 -11.14 -14.10
CA SER A 165 10.69 -11.10 -13.48
C SER A 165 11.71 -12.11 -14.05
N HIS A 166 11.30 -13.01 -14.97
CA HIS A 166 12.16 -14.08 -15.52
C HIS A 166 12.11 -14.17 -17.05
N SER A 167 12.58 -13.14 -17.72
CA SER A 167 13.21 -13.28 -19.04
C SER A 167 14.70 -12.99 -18.92
N GLN A 168 15.41 -13.81 -18.14
CA GLN A 168 16.83 -14.06 -18.40
C GLN A 168 16.93 -15.30 -19.29
N GLU A 169 17.08 -15.00 -20.57
CA GLU A 169 17.56 -15.86 -21.64
C GLU A 169 18.83 -16.60 -21.18
N HIS A 170 18.72 -17.90 -20.89
CA HIS A 170 19.87 -18.80 -20.92
C HIS A 170 20.01 -19.37 -22.33
N SER A 171 20.53 -18.55 -23.26
CA SER A 171 21.18 -19.07 -24.46
C SER A 171 22.62 -19.43 -24.09
N HIS A 172 22.84 -20.66 -23.61
CA HIS A 172 24.17 -21.25 -23.67
C HIS A 172 24.27 -22.11 -24.92
N HIS A 173 25.10 -21.61 -25.84
CA HIS A 173 25.85 -22.40 -26.81
C HIS A 173 26.32 -23.73 -26.22
N HIS A 174 25.99 -24.84 -26.86
CA HIS A 174 26.92 -25.77 -27.51
C HIS A 174 26.15 -26.70 -28.46
#